data_AF-A0A1U7GKR1-F1
#
_entry.id   AF-A0A1U7GKR1-F1
#
_cell.length_a   1.000
_cell.length_b   1.000
_cell.length_c   1.000
_cell.angle_alpha   90.00
_cell.angle_beta   90.00
_cell.angle_gamma   90.00
#
_symmetry.space_group_name_H-M   'P 1'
#
loop_
_entity.id
_entity.type
_entity.pdbx_description
1 polymer ?
#
loop_
_entity_poly.entity_id
_entity_poly.type
_entity_poly.pdbx_seq_one_letter_code
_entity_poly.pdbx_strand_id
1 'polypeptide(L)' 'MTVDPICLRCRHFVDDRRWTCAAFPRGIPGPILVMEADHREPYPGDGGIRFEPRPEPETPPKP' A
#
# COMPACT_ATOMS: atom_id res chain seq x y z
N MET A 1 5.77 3.44 -18.85
CA MET A 1 5.26 2.35 -18.00
C MET A 1 4.93 2.97 -16.66
N THR A 2 3.66 3.13 -16.32
CA THR A 2 3.26 3.55 -14.96
C THR A 2 3.29 2.30 -14.10
N VAL A 3 4.25 2.22 -13.18
CA VAL A 3 4.28 1.13 -12.19
C VAL A 3 3.23 1.49 -11.14
N ASP A 4 2.21 0.65 -10.99
CA ASP A 4 1.22 0.85 -9.94
C ASP A 4 1.89 0.68 -8.57
N PRO A 5 1.78 1.66 -7.65
CA PRO A 5 2.37 1.55 -6.33
C PRO A 5 1.78 0.36 -5.58
N ILE A 6 2.63 -0.35 -4.83
CA ILE A 6 2.25 -1.50 -4.02
C ILE A 6 1.13 -1.16 -3.01
N CYS A 7 1.04 0.11 -2.60
CA CYS A 7 0.02 0.66 -1.71
C CYS A 7 -1.41 0.35 -2.17
N LEU A 8 -1.68 0.37 -3.48
CA LEU A 8 -3.03 0.12 -4.02
C LEU A 8 -3.54 -1.30 -3.74
N ARG A 9 -2.60 -2.24 -3.52
CA ARG A 9 -2.89 -3.64 -3.17
C ARG A 9 -2.80 -3.91 -1.66
N CYS A 10 -2.51 -2.89 -0.85
CA CYS A 10 -2.35 -3.03 0.59
C CYS A 10 -3.70 -2.86 1.33
N ARG A 11 -3.98 -3.70 2.32
CA ARG A 11 -5.17 -3.62 3.17
C ARG A 11 -5.25 -2.31 3.98
N HIS A 12 -4.09 -1.69 4.23
CA HIS A 12 -3.99 -0.48 5.06
C HIS A 12 -4.20 0.82 4.28
N PHE A 13 -4.33 0.75 2.95
CA PHE A 13 -4.52 1.92 2.09
C PHE A 13 -5.94 2.47 2.21
N VAL A 14 -6.06 3.78 2.47
CA VAL A 14 -7.32 4.43 2.87
C VAL A 14 -7.86 5.38 1.79
N ASP A 15 -7.01 6.27 1.27
CA ASP A 15 -7.43 7.36 0.36
C ASP A 15 -6.43 7.51 -0.79
N ASP A 16 -6.90 7.39 -2.02
CA ASP A 16 -6.14 7.49 -3.27
C ASP A 16 -5.93 8.93 -3.76
N ARG A 17 -6.81 9.86 -3.38
CA ARG A 17 -6.65 11.29 -3.69
C ARG A 17 -5.59 11.93 -2.81
N ARG A 18 -5.50 11.49 -1.56
CA ARG A 18 -4.54 12.01 -0.58
C ARG A 18 -3.30 11.14 -0.41
N TRP A 19 -3.28 9.97 -1.02
CA TRP A 19 -2.23 8.96 -0.85
C TRP A 19 -1.95 8.69 0.64
N THR A 20 -2.95 8.24 1.39
CA THR A 20 -2.79 7.96 2.83
C THR A 20 -3.08 6.49 3.17
N CYS A 21 -2.45 6.02 4.23
CA CYS A 21 -2.68 4.69 4.80
C CYS A 21 -2.55 4.74 6.32
N ALA A 22 -2.82 3.62 7.00
CA ALA A 22 -2.68 3.54 8.45
C ALA A 22 -1.24 3.82 8.95
N ALA A 23 -0.21 3.43 8.18
CA ALA A 23 1.20 3.73 8.49
C ALA A 23 1.53 5.22 8.32
N PHE A 24 0.95 5.86 7.31
CA PHE A 24 1.21 7.25 6.95
C PHE A 24 -0.10 8.07 6.84
N PRO A 25 -0.72 8.44 7.98
CA PRO A 25 -1.99 9.15 7.99
C PRO A 25 -1.89 10.58 7.42
N ARG A 26 -0.67 11.12 7.30
CA ARG A 26 -0.39 12.46 6.73
C ARG A 26 0.03 12.43 5.26
N GLY A 27 0.14 11.25 4.65
CA GLY A 27 0.58 11.08 3.27
C GLY A 27 1.74 10.11 3.15
N ILE A 28 1.64 9.19 2.18
CA ILE A 28 2.64 8.17 1.87
C ILE A 28 3.86 8.86 1.24
N PRO A 29 5.08 8.58 1.72
CA PRO A 29 6.31 9.09 1.14
C PRO A 29 6.44 8.82 -0.37
N GLY A 30 6.92 9.82 -1.11
CA GLY A 30 7.18 9.71 -2.55
C GLY A 30 7.98 8.47 -2.95
N PRO A 31 9.11 8.14 -2.28
CA PRO A 31 9.90 6.94 -2.61
C PRO A 31 9.10 5.63 -2.56
N ILE A 32 8.10 5.53 -1.68
CA ILE A 32 7.21 4.36 -1.63
C ILE A 32 6.22 4.38 -2.80
N LEU A 33 5.69 5.56 -3.16
CA LEU A 33 4.76 5.73 -4.28
C LEU A 33 5.40 5.42 -5.65
N VAL A 34 6.69 5.72 -5.81
CA VAL A 34 7.43 5.46 -7.06
C VAL A 34 8.20 4.13 -7.03
N MET A 35 7.97 3.28 -6.01
CA MET A 35 8.64 1.98 -5.84
C MET A 35 10.17 2.04 -5.71
N GLU A 36 10.73 3.19 -5.28
CA GLU A 36 12.14 3.32 -4.88
C GLU A 36 12.40 2.70 -3.49
N ALA A 37 11.37 2.67 -2.63
CA ALA A 37 11.40 2.03 -1.33
C ALA A 37 10.30 0.96 -1.23
N ASP A 38 10.69 -0.27 -0.93
CA ASP A 38 9.76 -1.38 -0.78
C ASP A 38 9.15 -1.41 0.61
N HIS A 39 7.88 -1.03 0.73
CA HIS A 39 7.19 -1.00 2.02
C HIS A 39 6.74 -2.39 2.53
N ARG A 40 7.30 -3.48 1.98
CA ARG A 40 7.39 -4.78 2.67
C ARG A 40 8.48 -4.76 3.75
N GLU A 41 9.45 -3.87 3.63
CA GLU A 41 10.49 -3.61 4.60
C GLU A 41 10.08 -2.49 5.58
N PRO A 42 10.68 -2.41 6.77
CA PRO A 42 10.46 -1.29 7.69
C PRO A 42 10.87 0.03 7.03
N TYR A 43 10.05 1.07 7.21
CA TYR A 43 10.34 2.40 6.70
C TYR A 43 10.24 3.46 7.82
N PRO A 44 11.10 4.49 7.84
CA PRO A 44 11.05 5.53 8.86
C PRO A 44 9.66 6.16 9.00
N GLY A 45 9.09 6.08 10.21
CA GLY A 45 7.79 6.68 10.53
C GLY A 45 6.57 5.81 10.20
N ASP A 46 6.75 4.55 9.79
CA ASP A 46 5.65 3.62 9.49
C ASP A 46 4.91 3.06 10.72
N GLY A 47 5.43 3.30 11.92
CA GLY A 47 4.85 2.80 13.17
C GLY A 47 4.82 1.27 13.29
N GLY A 48 5.64 0.57 12.50
CA GLY A 48 5.65 -0.90 12.44
C GLY A 48 4.56 -1.52 11.55
N ILE A 49 3.74 -0.70 10.90
CA ILE A 49 2.74 -1.17 9.93
C ILE A 49 3.43 -1.31 8.57
N ARG A 50 3.33 -2.49 7.96
CA ARG A 50 3.95 -2.80 6.67
C ARG A 50 2.90 -3.26 5.66
N PHE A 51 3.35 -3.54 4.45
CA PHE A 51 2.50 -4.11 3.43
C PHE A 51 1.84 -5.42 3.91
N GLU A 52 0.52 -5.46 3.82
CA GLU A 52 -0.27 -6.67 3.93
C GLU A 52 -1.30 -6.67 2.78
N PRO A 53 -1.39 -7.73 1.97
CA PRO A 53 -2.25 -7.74 0.79
C PRO A 53 -3.72 -7.60 1.18
N ARG A 54 -4.50 -6.91 0.35
CA ARG A 54 -5.97 -6.94 0.45
C ARG A 54 -6.46 -8.37 0.26
N PRO A 55 -7.48 -8.81 1.01
CA PRO A 55 -8.13 -10.07 0.70
C PRO A 55 -8.66 -9.99 -0.74
N GLU A 56 -8.30 -10.95 -1.58
CA GLU A 56 -8.89 -11.07 -2.90
C GLU A 56 -10.40 -11.26 -2.73
N PRO A 57 -11.24 -10.63 -3.57
CA PRO A 57 -12.64 -11.03 -3.63
C PRO A 57 -12.64 -12.51 -4.02
N GLU A 58 -13.15 -13.36 -3.14
CA GLU A 58 -13.36 -14.78 -3.44
C GLU A 58 -14.08 -14.85 -4.78
N THR A 59 -13.37 -15.25 -5.83
CA THR A 59 -14.02 -15.55 -7.09
C THR A 59 -14.77 -16.85 -6.82
N PRO A 60 -16.12 -16.87 -6.84
CA PRO A 60 -16.83 -18.13 -6.71
C PRO A 60 -16.25 -19.09 -7.76
N PRO A 61 -16.02 -20.37 -7.40
CA PRO A 61 -15.40 -21.32 -8.32
C PRO A 61 -16.16 -21.27 -9.64
N LYS A 62 -15.42 -21.02 -10.73
CA LYS A 62 -15.95 -21.01 -12.08
C LYS A 62 -16.60 -22.38 -12.32
N PRO A 63 -17.88 -22.46 -12.74
CA PRO A 63 -18.57 -23.73 -12.93
C PRO A 63 -17.90 -24.60 -14.01
#